data_AF-A0A1Y3TPD7-F1
#
_entry.id   AF-A0A1Y3TPD7-F1
#
_cell.length_a   1.000
_cell.length_b   1.000
_cell.length_c   1.000
_cell.angle_alpha   90.00
_cell.angle_beta   90.00
_cell.angle_gamma   90.00
#
_symmetry.space_group_name_H-M   'P 1'
#
loop_
_entity.id
_entity.type
_entity.pdbx_description
1 polymer ?
#
loop_
_entity_poly.entity_id
_entity_poly.type
_entity_poly.pdbx_seq_one_letter_code
_entity_poly.pdbx_strand_id
1 'polypeptide(L)'
;MSAEIRVGKVSSIDYPSGMVRVTYPDMDDDVTRLIPLFSSEYAMPPVGALVAVVHLSNGAEAGVVLGRPWSAKLTPPEGFEGLYRKDFDLTPWKCYIRYDANVPESLYHTEGDDYQEIVGKQETLVKKDRKDTTEGSYQEAVTQNSTTEIGGDRIQTVQGSRTSTVQGDDGVTVTGKRTLQVGGDAAATVQGSQTTIVKGDATITVSGKLTLQVGGCTVQIDGSSVSVTAASAVSLNAPTLSLEGTTVQISGATVNITGGAGDCAIMGKSLVNHTHTCAAPGSPTTPPL
;
A
#
# COMPACT_ATOMS: atom_id res chain seq x y z
N MET A 1 -31.38 -59.79 24.52
CA MET A 1 -31.45 -59.38 23.11
C MET A 1 -30.21 -58.54 22.83
N SER A 2 -29.44 -58.90 21.81
CA SER A 2 -28.24 -58.15 21.40
C SER A 2 -28.68 -56.82 20.77
N ALA A 3 -27.96 -55.72 21.05
CA ALA A 3 -28.10 -54.51 20.25
C ALA A 3 -27.80 -54.86 18.79
N GLU A 4 -28.64 -54.40 17.87
CA GLU A 4 -28.55 -54.76 16.45
C GLU A 4 -28.15 -53.53 15.65
N ILE A 5 -27.08 -53.67 14.86
CA ILE A 5 -26.65 -52.66 13.89
C ILE A 5 -27.34 -53.01 12.56
N ARG A 6 -28.13 -52.08 12.03
CA ARG A 6 -28.81 -52.22 10.74
C ARG A 6 -28.31 -51.19 9.74
N VAL A 7 -28.38 -51.53 8.46
CA VAL A 7 -28.09 -50.60 7.37
C VAL A 7 -29.39 -50.31 6.63
N GLY A 8 -29.78 -49.05 6.55
CA GLY A 8 -31.01 -48.62 5.88
C GLY A 8 -30.80 -47.40 4.99
N LYS A 9 -31.87 -46.88 4.40
CA LYS A 9 -31.85 -45.67 3.58
C LYS A 9 -32.63 -44.56 4.26
N VAL A 10 -32.11 -43.34 4.28
CA VAL A 10 -32.86 -42.18 4.78
C VAL A 10 -34.11 -41.98 3.93
N SER A 11 -35.30 -41.96 4.55
CA SER A 11 -36.58 -41.78 3.85
C SER A 11 -37.14 -40.38 3.99
N SER A 12 -36.91 -39.72 5.13
CA SER A 12 -37.27 -38.31 5.36
C SER A 12 -36.36 -37.66 6.39
N ILE A 13 -36.20 -36.35 6.30
CA ILE A 13 -35.38 -35.55 7.22
C ILE A 13 -36.26 -34.49 7.87
N ASP A 14 -36.15 -34.34 9.19
CA ASP A 14 -36.70 -33.23 9.95
C ASP A 14 -35.54 -32.32 10.39
N TYR A 15 -35.22 -31.32 9.55
CA TYR A 15 -34.09 -30.43 9.78
C TYR A 15 -34.18 -29.64 11.10
N PRO A 16 -35.33 -29.03 11.46
CA PRO A 16 -35.48 -28.34 12.75
C PRO A 16 -35.14 -29.19 13.98
N SER A 17 -35.46 -30.48 13.97
CA SER A 17 -35.17 -31.38 15.10
C SER A 17 -33.84 -32.12 14.98
N GLY A 18 -33.18 -32.08 13.80
CA GLY A 18 -31.95 -32.83 13.54
C GLY A 18 -32.17 -34.35 13.52
N MET A 19 -33.38 -34.79 13.15
CA MET A 19 -33.76 -36.20 13.15
C MET A 19 -34.09 -36.70 11.74
N VAL A 20 -34.03 -38.02 11.55
CA VAL A 20 -34.36 -38.68 10.28
C VAL A 20 -35.28 -39.87 10.50
N ARG A 21 -35.97 -40.27 9.42
CA ARG A 21 -36.54 -41.62 9.30
C ARG A 21 -35.67 -42.45 8.37
N VAL A 22 -35.56 -43.74 8.67
CA VAL A 22 -34.78 -44.70 7.88
C VAL A 22 -35.70 -45.85 7.46
N THR A 23 -35.67 -46.20 6.17
CA THR A 23 -36.32 -47.39 5.62
C THR A 23 -35.35 -48.57 5.66
N TYR A 24 -35.85 -49.74 6.08
CA TYR A 24 -35.11 -51.00 6.13
C TYR A 24 -35.61 -51.99 5.07
N PRO A 25 -34.91 -52.12 3.92
CA PRO A 25 -35.32 -53.06 2.86
C PRO A 25 -35.31 -54.53 3.28
N ASP A 26 -34.55 -54.87 4.33
CA ASP A 26 -34.50 -56.20 4.94
C ASP A 26 -35.71 -56.50 5.85
N MET A 27 -36.55 -55.51 6.12
CA MET A 27 -37.73 -55.58 6.98
C MET A 27 -39.00 -55.13 6.25
N ASP A 28 -39.22 -55.63 5.03
CA ASP A 28 -40.41 -55.31 4.22
C ASP A 28 -40.62 -53.79 4.01
N ASP A 29 -39.51 -53.07 3.82
CA ASP A 29 -39.46 -51.60 3.71
C ASP A 29 -40.06 -50.84 4.91
N ASP A 30 -40.00 -51.43 6.11
CA ASP A 30 -40.42 -50.77 7.35
C ASP A 30 -39.65 -49.46 7.59
N VAL A 31 -40.32 -48.47 8.18
CA VAL A 31 -39.82 -47.11 8.36
C VAL A 31 -39.78 -46.77 9.83
N THR A 32 -38.60 -46.38 10.31
CA THR A 32 -38.45 -45.96 11.70
C THR A 32 -39.32 -44.76 12.04
N ARG A 33 -39.63 -44.61 13.34
CA ARG A 33 -39.91 -43.29 13.92
C ARG A 33 -38.74 -42.32 13.67
N LEU A 34 -38.94 -41.04 14.00
CA LEU A 34 -37.84 -40.07 14.01
C LEU A 34 -36.77 -40.53 15.01
N ILE A 35 -35.55 -40.67 14.52
CA ILE A 35 -34.36 -41.04 15.28
C ILE A 35 -33.24 -40.01 15.09
N PRO A 36 -32.43 -39.73 16.13
CA PRO A 36 -31.38 -38.72 16.09
C PRO A 36 -30.11 -39.16 15.35
N LEU A 37 -29.31 -38.16 14.98
CA LEU A 37 -27.89 -38.27 14.66
C LEU A 37 -27.04 -37.76 15.85
N PHE A 38 -25.71 -37.88 15.76
CA PHE A 38 -24.81 -37.30 16.75
C PHE A 38 -24.88 -35.77 16.77
N SER A 39 -25.16 -35.19 17.94
CA SER A 39 -25.30 -33.73 18.10
C SER A 39 -23.98 -32.95 17.99
N SER A 40 -22.83 -33.63 18.02
CA SER A 40 -21.51 -33.01 17.84
C SER A 40 -21.22 -32.63 16.39
N GLU A 41 -22.00 -33.12 15.43
CA GLU A 41 -21.80 -32.89 14.01
C GLU A 41 -23.13 -32.82 13.27
N TYR A 42 -23.53 -31.61 12.87
CA TYR A 42 -24.74 -31.42 12.08
C TYR A 42 -24.44 -31.65 10.58
N ALA A 43 -24.40 -32.92 10.18
CA ALA A 43 -24.17 -33.36 8.80
C ALA A 43 -25.25 -34.37 8.37
N MET A 44 -26.39 -33.86 7.94
CA MET A 44 -27.57 -34.68 7.62
C MET A 44 -27.36 -35.44 6.28
N PRO A 45 -27.40 -36.79 6.27
CA PRO A 45 -27.35 -37.56 5.03
C PRO A 45 -28.58 -37.24 4.16
N PRO A 46 -28.42 -37.07 2.83
CA PRO A 46 -29.55 -36.74 1.97
C PRO A 46 -30.56 -37.89 1.92
N VAL A 47 -31.81 -37.58 1.58
CA VAL A 47 -32.84 -38.62 1.36
C VAL A 47 -32.36 -39.61 0.30
N GLY A 48 -32.53 -40.90 0.58
CA GLY A 48 -32.03 -42.02 -0.22
C GLY A 48 -30.61 -42.48 0.16
N ALA A 49 -29.88 -41.74 1.00
CA ALA A 49 -28.53 -42.14 1.41
C ALA A 49 -28.55 -43.38 2.30
N LEU A 50 -27.58 -44.27 2.07
CA LEU A 50 -27.32 -45.43 2.92
C LEU A 50 -26.73 -44.97 4.26
N VAL A 51 -27.28 -45.46 5.37
CA VAL A 51 -26.84 -45.13 6.73
C VAL A 51 -26.78 -46.37 7.62
N ALA A 52 -25.82 -46.39 8.55
CA ALA A 52 -25.77 -47.38 9.61
C ALA A 52 -26.52 -46.86 10.84
N VAL A 53 -27.34 -47.71 11.45
CA VAL A 53 -28.19 -47.37 12.60
C VAL A 53 -27.96 -48.38 13.71
N VAL A 54 -27.75 -47.90 14.93
CA VAL A 54 -27.67 -48.73 16.13
C VAL A 54 -29.01 -48.64 16.85
N HIS A 55 -29.65 -49.78 17.08
CA HIS A 55 -30.90 -49.86 17.85
C HIS A 55 -30.67 -50.21 19.31
N LEU A 56 -31.53 -49.70 20.18
CA LEU A 56 -31.52 -50.06 21.59
C LEU A 56 -31.97 -51.51 21.77
N SER A 57 -31.28 -52.25 22.64
CA SER A 57 -31.57 -53.67 22.92
C SER A 57 -32.83 -53.90 23.77
N ASN A 58 -33.53 -52.83 24.16
CA ASN A 58 -34.70 -52.86 25.04
C ASN A 58 -36.04 -52.97 24.30
N GLY A 59 -36.01 -53.20 22.97
CA GLY A 59 -37.22 -53.39 22.16
C GLY A 59 -38.00 -52.11 21.88
N ALA A 60 -37.51 -50.94 22.30
CA ALA A 60 -38.00 -49.68 21.78
C ALA A 60 -37.46 -49.49 20.37
N GLU A 61 -38.28 -49.04 19.41
CA GLU A 61 -37.90 -48.64 18.04
C GLU A 61 -36.98 -47.39 18.01
N ALA A 62 -36.31 -47.09 19.11
CA ALA A 62 -35.37 -46.00 19.25
C ALA A 62 -33.96 -46.49 18.88
N GLY A 63 -33.30 -45.70 18.05
CA GLY A 63 -31.93 -45.93 17.64
C GLY A 63 -31.21 -44.61 17.38
N VAL A 64 -29.93 -44.69 17.01
CA VAL A 64 -29.11 -43.54 16.60
C VAL A 64 -28.45 -43.86 15.27
N VAL A 65 -28.46 -42.89 14.36
CA VAL A 65 -27.77 -43.00 13.08
C VAL A 65 -26.30 -42.67 13.27
N LEU A 66 -25.41 -43.60 12.88
CA LEU A 66 -23.96 -43.44 12.98
C LEU A 66 -23.36 -42.64 11.82
N GLY A 67 -24.10 -42.49 10.72
CA GLY A 67 -23.65 -41.82 9.50
C GLY A 67 -23.66 -42.74 8.28
N ARG A 68 -22.99 -42.30 7.21
CA ARG A 68 -22.93 -42.98 5.91
C ARG A 68 -21.71 -43.90 5.86
N PRO A 69 -21.85 -45.24 5.96
CA PRO A 69 -20.70 -46.13 5.83
C PRO A 69 -20.17 -46.12 4.40
N TRP A 70 -18.88 -46.40 4.24
CA TRP A 70 -18.35 -46.68 2.90
C TRP A 70 -19.06 -47.89 2.28
N SER A 71 -19.25 -47.82 0.97
CA SER A 71 -19.90 -48.87 0.19
C SER A 71 -19.38 -48.83 -1.24
N ALA A 72 -19.78 -49.80 -2.07
CA ALA A 72 -19.45 -49.82 -3.49
C ALA A 72 -19.94 -48.56 -4.26
N LYS A 73 -20.93 -47.82 -3.72
CA LYS A 73 -21.43 -46.57 -4.30
C LYS A 73 -20.90 -45.31 -3.59
N LEU A 74 -20.37 -45.46 -2.37
CA LEU A 74 -19.81 -44.37 -1.57
C LEU A 74 -18.40 -44.80 -1.16
N THR A 75 -17.47 -44.64 -2.07
CA THR A 75 -16.05 -44.94 -1.85
C THR A 75 -15.35 -43.71 -1.29
N PRO A 76 -14.29 -43.87 -0.46
CA PRO A 76 -13.45 -42.75 -0.09
C PRO A 76 -12.84 -42.09 -1.34
N PRO A 77 -12.72 -40.75 -1.38
CA PRO A 77 -12.14 -40.04 -2.52
C PRO A 77 -10.65 -40.34 -2.76
N GLU A 78 -9.92 -40.62 -1.68
CA GLU A 78 -8.51 -40.98 -1.64
C GLU A 78 -8.26 -41.84 -0.39
N GLY A 79 -7.21 -42.66 -0.41
CA GLY A 79 -6.87 -43.54 0.73
C GLY A 79 -5.49 -44.15 0.59
N PHE A 80 -4.64 -43.91 1.59
CA PHE A 80 -3.33 -44.52 1.76
C PHE A 80 -2.88 -44.38 3.22
N GLU A 81 -1.86 -45.13 3.62
CA GLU A 81 -1.33 -45.09 4.99
C GLU A 81 -0.80 -43.68 5.33
N GLY A 82 -1.26 -43.13 6.46
CA GLY A 82 -0.87 -41.79 6.93
C GLY A 82 -1.78 -40.64 6.48
N LEU A 83 -2.86 -40.91 5.74
CA LEU A 83 -3.84 -39.90 5.35
C LEU A 83 -4.93 -39.72 6.43
N TYR A 84 -5.17 -38.47 6.83
CA TYR A 84 -6.41 -38.06 7.50
C TYR A 84 -7.20 -37.12 6.59
N ARG A 85 -8.50 -37.34 6.46
CA ARG A 85 -9.40 -36.48 5.67
C ARG A 85 -10.76 -36.39 6.34
N LYS A 86 -11.31 -35.17 6.37
CA LYS A 86 -12.71 -34.91 6.71
C LYS A 86 -13.31 -33.97 5.67
N ASP A 87 -14.29 -34.47 4.92
CA ASP A 87 -15.08 -33.68 3.98
C ASP A 87 -16.23 -32.99 4.71
N PHE A 88 -16.43 -31.71 4.42
CA PHE A 88 -17.55 -30.92 4.92
C PHE A 88 -18.69 -30.82 3.88
N ASP A 89 -18.40 -31.06 2.60
CA ASP A 89 -19.41 -31.15 1.52
C ASP A 89 -19.75 -32.62 1.20
N LEU A 90 -20.98 -32.87 0.74
CA LEU A 90 -21.40 -34.20 0.29
C LEU A 90 -20.72 -34.65 -1.02
N THR A 91 -20.28 -33.67 -1.81
CA THR A 91 -19.50 -33.83 -3.03
C THR A 91 -18.03 -33.77 -2.67
N PRO A 92 -17.26 -34.85 -2.91
CA PRO A 92 -15.82 -34.82 -2.68
C PRO A 92 -15.14 -33.63 -3.34
N TRP A 93 -14.06 -33.18 -2.72
CA TRP A 93 -13.18 -32.11 -3.22
C TRP A 93 -13.71 -30.68 -3.13
N LYS A 94 -14.97 -30.44 -2.78
CA LYS A 94 -15.50 -29.07 -2.67
C LYS A 94 -15.09 -28.32 -1.41
N CYS A 95 -15.17 -28.98 -0.25
CA CYS A 95 -14.78 -28.40 1.03
C CYS A 95 -14.29 -29.49 1.98
N TYR A 96 -13.04 -29.42 2.41
CA TYR A 96 -12.44 -30.47 3.24
C TYR A 96 -11.22 -29.98 4.02
N ILE A 97 -10.90 -30.71 5.09
CA ILE A 97 -9.58 -30.68 5.74
C ILE A 97 -8.87 -32.02 5.46
N ARG A 98 -7.59 -31.94 5.12
CA ARG A 98 -6.73 -33.08 4.78
C ARG A 98 -5.38 -32.93 5.45
N TYR A 99 -4.81 -34.04 5.94
CA TYR A 99 -3.43 -34.13 6.40
C TYR A 99 -2.76 -35.38 5.82
N ASP A 100 -1.58 -35.21 5.23
CA ASP A 100 -0.76 -36.28 4.69
C ASP A 100 0.49 -36.46 5.55
N ALA A 101 0.68 -37.61 6.21
CA ALA A 101 1.85 -37.83 7.07
C ALA A 101 3.13 -38.18 6.28
N ASN A 102 3.01 -38.64 5.03
CA ASN A 102 4.16 -38.99 4.19
C ASN A 102 4.81 -37.72 3.61
N VAL A 103 3.99 -36.69 3.38
CA VAL A 103 4.40 -35.33 3.06
C VAL A 103 3.69 -34.43 4.07
N PRO A 104 4.28 -34.12 5.24
CA PRO A 104 3.60 -33.55 6.43
C PRO A 104 2.98 -32.18 6.13
N GLU A 105 1.82 -32.22 5.49
CA GLU A 105 1.11 -31.11 4.87
C GLU A 105 -0.34 -31.16 5.33
N SER A 106 -0.82 -30.05 5.88
CA SER A 106 -2.22 -29.84 6.17
C SER A 106 -2.80 -28.91 5.13
N LEU A 107 -3.98 -29.25 4.60
CA LEU A 107 -4.72 -28.44 3.65
C LEU A 107 -6.14 -28.27 4.16
N TYR A 108 -6.57 -27.02 4.28
CA TYR A 108 -7.97 -26.64 4.27
C TYR A 108 -8.29 -26.14 2.86
N HIS A 109 -9.25 -26.76 2.20
CA HIS A 109 -9.67 -26.41 0.84
C HIS A 109 -11.17 -26.11 0.83
N THR A 110 -11.55 -25.03 0.15
CA THR A 110 -12.94 -24.68 -0.14
C THR A 110 -13.01 -24.04 -1.54
N GLU A 111 -13.96 -24.46 -2.36
CA GLU A 111 -14.28 -23.81 -3.65
C GLU A 111 -15.16 -22.57 -3.49
N GLY A 112 -15.82 -22.43 -2.34
CA GLY A 112 -16.71 -21.30 -2.02
C GLY A 112 -16.02 -20.19 -1.24
N ASP A 113 -16.81 -19.21 -0.82
CA ASP A 113 -16.35 -18.13 0.06
C ASP A 113 -16.00 -18.69 1.46
N ASP A 114 -14.91 -18.18 2.03
CA ASP A 114 -14.51 -18.45 3.41
C ASP A 114 -14.64 -17.17 4.25
N TYR A 115 -15.24 -17.30 5.43
CA TYR A 115 -15.39 -16.20 6.39
C TYR A 115 -14.84 -16.64 7.74
N GLN A 116 -13.76 -15.98 8.16
CA GLN A 116 -13.12 -16.23 9.44
C GLN A 116 -13.34 -15.03 10.38
N GLU A 117 -14.01 -15.28 11.50
CA GLU A 117 -14.17 -14.31 12.58
C GLU A 117 -13.31 -14.68 13.79
N ILE A 118 -12.48 -13.74 14.25
CA ILE A 118 -11.76 -13.84 15.51
C ILE A 118 -12.28 -12.77 16.45
N VAL A 119 -13.09 -13.16 17.43
CA VAL A 119 -13.64 -12.24 18.45
C VAL A 119 -12.59 -11.86 19.49
N GLY A 120 -11.62 -12.75 19.71
CA GLY A 120 -10.54 -12.57 20.67
C GLY A 120 -9.24 -12.08 20.06
N LYS A 121 -8.16 -12.19 20.85
CA LYS A 121 -6.81 -11.97 20.39
C LYS A 121 -6.36 -13.13 19.48
N GLN A 122 -5.76 -12.81 18.34
CA GLN A 122 -5.05 -13.76 17.48
C GLN A 122 -3.55 -13.47 17.49
N GLU A 123 -2.74 -14.52 17.61
CA GLU A 123 -1.29 -14.46 17.36
C GLU A 123 -0.95 -15.46 16.26
N THR A 124 -0.04 -15.11 15.36
CA THR A 124 0.41 -16.00 14.27
C THR A 124 1.92 -15.95 14.17
N LEU A 125 2.56 -17.11 14.30
CA LEU A 125 4.00 -17.28 14.16
C LEU A 125 4.31 -18.19 12.99
N VAL A 126 4.98 -17.65 11.98
CA VAL A 126 5.53 -18.44 10.87
C VAL A 126 7.05 -18.50 11.03
N LYS A 127 7.59 -19.69 11.29
CA LYS A 127 9.03 -19.89 11.58
C LYS A 127 9.91 -19.95 10.33
N LYS A 128 9.29 -20.14 9.17
CA LYS A 128 9.95 -20.19 7.86
C LYS A 128 9.28 -19.14 6.96
N ASP A 129 9.10 -19.48 5.70
CA ASP A 129 8.57 -18.58 4.69
C ASP A 129 7.05 -18.50 4.75
N ARG A 130 6.51 -17.29 4.49
CA ARG A 130 5.09 -17.05 4.23
C ARG A 130 4.95 -16.51 2.82
N LYS A 131 4.01 -17.06 2.06
CA LYS A 131 3.64 -16.59 0.73
C LYS A 131 2.13 -16.37 0.68
N ASP A 132 1.73 -15.13 0.47
CA ASP A 132 0.34 -14.74 0.28
C ASP A 132 0.16 -14.27 -1.16
N THR A 133 -0.83 -14.85 -1.86
CA THR A 133 -1.24 -14.42 -3.19
C THR A 133 -2.71 -14.04 -3.14
N THR A 134 -3.04 -12.85 -3.61
CA THR A 134 -4.41 -12.40 -3.82
C THR A 134 -4.54 -11.99 -5.28
N GLU A 135 -5.31 -12.75 -6.06
CA GLU A 135 -5.55 -12.44 -7.48
C GLU A 135 -6.57 -11.31 -7.67
N GLY A 136 -7.47 -11.16 -6.71
CA GLY A 136 -8.44 -10.07 -6.64
C GLY A 136 -7.91 -8.83 -5.91
N SER A 137 -8.83 -8.07 -5.33
CA SER A 137 -8.49 -6.88 -4.53
C SER A 137 -8.08 -7.27 -3.10
N TYR A 138 -7.11 -6.55 -2.53
CA TYR A 138 -6.73 -6.63 -1.12
C TYR A 138 -7.16 -5.35 -0.39
N GLN A 139 -7.85 -5.50 0.74
CA GLN A 139 -8.25 -4.41 1.61
C GLN A 139 -7.86 -4.73 3.05
N GLU A 140 -7.22 -3.78 3.71
CA GLU A 140 -6.84 -3.88 5.12
C GLU A 140 -7.29 -2.60 5.84
N ALA A 141 -7.88 -2.77 7.02
CA ALA A 141 -8.31 -1.67 7.87
C ALA A 141 -7.80 -1.89 9.29
N VAL A 142 -6.92 -0.99 9.74
CA VAL A 142 -6.43 -0.94 11.12
C VAL A 142 -6.95 0.37 11.73
N THR A 143 -7.86 0.26 12.70
CA THR A 143 -8.54 1.41 13.31
C THR A 143 -7.75 2.08 14.42
N GLN A 144 -6.65 1.45 14.84
CA GLN A 144 -5.73 1.96 15.85
C GLN A 144 -4.31 2.02 15.24
N ASN A 145 -3.33 1.41 15.90
CA ASN A 145 -1.93 1.48 15.51
C ASN A 145 -1.53 0.29 14.64
N SER A 146 -0.72 0.55 13.61
CA SER A 146 0.02 -0.47 12.87
C SER A 146 1.52 -0.25 13.05
N THR A 147 2.28 -1.33 13.23
CA THR A 147 3.75 -1.29 13.33
C THR A 147 4.30 -2.40 12.45
N THR A 148 5.32 -2.07 11.65
CA THR A 148 5.98 -3.02 10.75
C THR A 148 7.47 -2.91 10.95
N GLU A 149 8.10 -4.03 11.31
CA GLU A 149 9.54 -4.17 11.42
C GLU A 149 10.02 -5.20 10.40
N ILE A 150 10.97 -4.80 9.56
CA ILE A 150 11.55 -5.64 8.51
C ILE A 150 13.05 -5.69 8.79
N GLY A 151 13.54 -6.84 9.24
CA GLY A 151 14.97 -7.01 9.59
C GLY A 151 15.91 -7.10 8.37
N GLY A 152 15.37 -7.36 7.18
CA GLY A 152 16.09 -7.39 5.92
C GLY A 152 15.64 -6.29 4.95
N ASP A 153 15.72 -6.58 3.65
CA ASP A 153 15.35 -5.61 2.61
C ASP A 153 13.83 -5.63 2.30
N ARG A 154 13.28 -4.46 1.99
CA ARG A 154 11.91 -4.30 1.47
C ARG A 154 11.93 -3.83 0.03
N ILE A 155 11.43 -4.66 -0.87
CA ILE A 155 11.17 -4.31 -2.27
C ILE A 155 9.66 -4.16 -2.46
N GLN A 156 9.21 -3.04 -3.04
CA GLN A 156 7.80 -2.79 -3.35
C GLN A 156 7.66 -2.29 -4.78
N THR A 157 6.81 -2.96 -5.56
CA THR A 157 6.48 -2.57 -6.93
C THR A 157 4.98 -2.29 -7.02
N VAL A 158 4.62 -1.12 -7.54
CA VAL A 158 3.24 -0.74 -7.82
C VAL A 158 3.17 -0.43 -9.32
N GLN A 159 2.43 -1.24 -10.08
CA GLN A 159 2.33 -1.07 -11.53
C GLN A 159 1.34 0.05 -11.91
N GLY A 160 0.29 0.23 -11.11
CA GLY A 160 -0.66 1.33 -11.24
C GLY A 160 -0.21 2.59 -10.49
N SER A 161 -1.17 3.44 -10.15
CA SER A 161 -0.94 4.64 -9.37
C SER A 161 -0.84 4.36 -7.87
N ARG A 162 -0.08 5.20 -7.15
CA ARG A 162 -0.04 5.21 -5.68
C ARG A 162 -0.51 6.56 -5.16
N THR A 163 -1.50 6.55 -4.28
CA THR A 163 -1.96 7.71 -3.51
C THR A 163 -1.72 7.44 -2.03
N SER A 164 -1.20 8.43 -1.31
CA SER A 164 -0.93 8.37 0.12
C SER A 164 -1.42 9.64 0.78
N THR A 165 -2.10 9.53 1.92
CA THR A 165 -2.59 10.67 2.69
C THR A 165 -2.28 10.44 4.16
N VAL A 166 -1.56 11.39 4.75
CA VAL A 166 -1.24 11.42 6.18
C VAL A 166 -1.88 12.70 6.72
N GLN A 167 -2.82 12.55 7.66
CA GLN A 167 -3.52 13.70 8.26
C GLN A 167 -2.71 14.38 9.37
N GLY A 168 -1.91 13.60 10.08
CA GLY A 168 -0.94 14.10 11.05
C GLY A 168 0.43 14.35 10.41
N ASP A 169 1.49 14.25 11.21
CA ASP A 169 2.85 14.47 10.76
C ASP A 169 3.42 13.25 10.02
N ASP A 170 4.13 13.49 8.91
CA ASP A 170 4.86 12.47 8.15
C ASP A 170 6.37 12.61 8.36
N GLY A 171 6.94 11.74 9.19
CA GLY A 171 8.36 11.73 9.55
C GLY A 171 9.12 10.62 8.82
N VAL A 172 10.14 10.98 8.05
CA VAL A 172 10.99 10.01 7.33
C VAL A 172 12.45 10.20 7.71
N THR A 173 13.07 9.15 8.28
CA THR A 173 14.51 9.10 8.53
C THR A 173 15.17 8.05 7.65
N VAL A 174 16.16 8.46 6.86
CA VAL A 174 17.01 7.55 6.07
C VAL A 174 18.45 7.80 6.50
N THR A 175 19.06 6.82 7.17
CA THR A 175 20.45 6.92 7.66
C THR A 175 21.47 6.71 6.55
N GLY A 176 21.12 5.91 5.55
CA GLY A 176 21.92 5.71 4.34
C GLY A 176 21.63 6.73 3.24
N LYS A 177 22.07 6.41 2.02
CA LYS A 177 21.83 7.24 0.83
C LYS A 177 20.37 7.14 0.37
N ARG A 178 19.73 8.28 0.14
CA ARG A 178 18.44 8.37 -0.56
C ARG A 178 18.64 8.79 -2.01
N THR A 179 18.10 8.00 -2.95
CA THR A 179 17.99 8.35 -4.38
C THR A 179 16.50 8.40 -4.76
N LEU A 180 16.11 9.42 -5.54
CA LEU A 180 14.76 9.56 -6.10
C LEU A 180 14.88 9.84 -7.60
N GLN A 181 14.15 9.09 -8.41
CA GLN A 181 14.04 9.30 -9.85
C GLN A 181 12.56 9.39 -10.21
N VAL A 182 12.18 10.44 -10.92
CA VAL A 182 10.82 10.65 -11.44
C VAL A 182 10.94 10.77 -12.94
N GLY A 183 10.29 9.88 -13.69
CA GLY A 183 10.39 9.85 -15.16
C GLY A 183 9.53 10.90 -15.86
N GLY A 184 8.49 11.39 -15.19
CA GLY A 184 7.64 12.50 -15.63
C GLY A 184 7.82 13.74 -14.76
N ASP A 185 6.75 14.50 -14.57
CA ASP A 185 6.78 15.74 -13.80
C ASP A 185 6.76 15.49 -12.29
N ALA A 186 7.49 16.32 -11.55
CA ALA A 186 7.45 16.38 -10.09
C ALA A 186 6.92 17.75 -9.65
N ALA A 187 5.83 17.75 -8.88
CA ALA A 187 5.23 18.96 -8.31
C ALA A 187 5.12 18.81 -6.79
N ALA A 188 5.45 19.87 -6.06
CA ALA A 188 5.31 19.94 -4.60
C ALA A 188 4.68 21.27 -4.21
N THR A 189 3.72 21.25 -3.28
CA THR A 189 3.12 22.45 -2.69
C THR A 189 3.29 22.37 -1.18
N VAL A 190 3.92 23.39 -0.60
CA VAL A 190 4.12 23.53 0.84
C VAL A 190 3.39 24.81 1.26
N GLN A 191 2.33 24.67 2.06
CA GLN A 191 1.55 25.82 2.52
C GLN A 191 2.24 26.59 3.65
N GLY A 192 3.01 25.87 4.47
CA GLY A 192 3.86 26.43 5.52
C GLY A 192 5.26 26.80 5.02
N SER A 193 6.21 26.85 5.95
CA SER A 193 7.62 27.07 5.63
C SER A 193 8.32 25.80 5.18
N GLN A 194 9.18 25.90 4.17
CA GLN A 194 10.15 24.87 3.81
C GLN A 194 11.54 25.26 4.33
N THR A 195 12.18 24.37 5.09
CA THR A 195 13.58 24.52 5.52
C THR A 195 14.40 23.35 4.97
N THR A 196 15.52 23.65 4.32
CA THR A 196 16.45 22.64 3.81
C THR A 196 17.84 22.94 4.32
N ILE A 197 18.47 21.96 4.99
CA ILE A 197 19.84 22.07 5.51
C ILE A 197 20.67 20.99 4.83
N VAL A 198 21.66 21.41 4.06
CA VAL A 198 22.66 20.53 3.45
C VAL A 198 24.00 20.83 4.10
N LYS A 199 24.57 19.85 4.80
CA LYS A 199 25.86 20.01 5.50
C LYS A 199 27.07 19.90 4.57
N GLY A 200 26.92 19.16 3.47
CA GLY A 200 27.89 19.09 2.38
C GLY A 200 27.48 20.00 1.23
N ASP A 201 27.88 19.62 0.02
CA ASP A 201 27.58 20.41 -1.17
C ASP A 201 26.16 20.15 -1.69
N ALA A 202 25.55 21.21 -2.26
CA ALA A 202 24.29 21.14 -2.98
C ALA A 202 24.51 21.52 -4.44
N THR A 203 24.23 20.58 -5.36
CA THR A 203 24.31 20.82 -6.80
C THR A 203 22.92 20.72 -7.41
N ILE A 204 22.51 21.78 -8.12
CA ILE A 204 21.27 21.82 -8.89
C ILE A 204 21.63 21.98 -10.36
N THR A 205 21.21 21.02 -11.18
CA THR A 205 21.39 21.08 -12.63
C THR A 205 20.03 21.11 -13.30
N VAL A 206 19.77 22.16 -14.07
CA VAL A 206 18.54 22.32 -14.86
C VAL A 206 18.96 22.52 -16.31
N SER A 207 18.64 21.57 -17.18
CA SER A 207 18.96 21.67 -18.61
C SER A 207 18.09 22.70 -19.34
N GLY A 208 16.90 22.99 -18.79
CA GLY A 208 16.01 24.05 -19.26
C GLY A 208 16.14 25.34 -18.45
N LYS A 209 15.02 26.04 -18.27
CA LYS A 209 14.95 27.27 -17.47
C LYS A 209 14.77 26.95 -15.99
N LEU A 210 15.65 27.48 -15.13
CA LEU A 210 15.42 27.58 -13.69
C LEU A 210 14.78 28.95 -13.38
N THR A 211 13.64 28.96 -12.70
CA THR A 211 12.97 30.20 -12.23
C THR A 211 12.78 30.11 -10.72
N LEU A 212 13.36 31.04 -9.97
CA LEU A 212 13.12 31.20 -8.53
C LEU A 212 12.24 32.44 -8.34
N GLN A 213 11.00 32.23 -7.94
CA GLN A 213 10.06 33.30 -7.62
C GLN A 213 9.77 33.29 -6.13
N VAL A 214 10.07 34.39 -5.44
CA VAL A 214 9.78 34.61 -4.02
C VAL A 214 8.78 35.76 -3.95
N GLY A 215 7.49 35.44 -3.90
CA GLY A 215 6.43 36.46 -4.03
C GLY A 215 6.56 37.23 -5.35
N GLY A 216 6.83 38.53 -5.26
CA GLY A 216 7.10 39.42 -6.41
C GLY A 216 8.58 39.59 -6.79
N CYS A 217 9.52 38.95 -6.10
CA CYS A 217 10.96 39.12 -6.30
C CYS A 217 11.65 37.84 -6.81
N THR A 218 12.79 38.01 -7.49
CA THR A 218 13.69 36.94 -7.93
C THR A 218 15.05 37.11 -7.25
N VAL A 219 15.72 36.00 -6.87
CA VAL A 219 17.03 36.03 -6.18
C VAL A 219 18.03 35.10 -6.86
N GLN A 220 19.28 35.56 -7.01
CA GLN A 220 20.45 34.80 -7.45
C GLN A 220 21.57 34.95 -6.40
N ILE A 221 22.22 33.86 -5.99
CA ILE A 221 23.23 33.83 -4.91
C ILE A 221 24.43 33.00 -5.36
N ASP A 222 25.62 33.48 -4.99
CA ASP A 222 26.78 32.64 -4.68
C ASP A 222 27.55 33.25 -3.49
N GLY A 223 28.11 32.40 -2.65
CA GLY A 223 28.74 32.75 -1.38
C GLY A 223 30.06 33.49 -1.57
N SER A 224 30.34 34.44 -0.67
CA SER A 224 31.45 35.41 -0.69
C SER A 224 31.55 36.32 -1.94
N SER A 225 31.09 35.87 -3.10
CA SER A 225 30.84 36.64 -4.31
C SER A 225 29.74 35.98 -5.15
N VAL A 226 28.68 36.72 -5.50
CA VAL A 226 27.66 36.26 -6.45
C VAL A 226 28.20 36.44 -7.87
N SER A 227 28.59 35.36 -8.56
CA SER A 227 28.96 35.43 -9.98
C SER A 227 27.79 35.03 -10.88
N VAL A 228 27.44 35.90 -11.83
CA VAL A 228 26.34 35.69 -12.79
C VAL A 228 26.91 35.71 -14.20
N THR A 229 27.17 34.53 -14.78
CA THR A 229 27.62 34.40 -16.17
C THR A 229 26.43 34.04 -17.04
N ALA A 230 25.95 34.99 -17.87
CA ALA A 230 24.89 34.75 -18.84
C ALA A 230 25.47 34.70 -20.25
N ALA A 231 25.04 33.74 -21.08
CA ALA A 231 25.51 33.57 -22.46
C ALA A 231 25.09 34.73 -23.40
N SER A 232 24.17 35.61 -22.98
CA SER A 232 23.72 36.76 -23.78
C SER A 232 23.68 38.05 -22.98
N ALA A 233 22.92 38.10 -21.89
CA ALA A 233 22.81 39.30 -21.06
C ALA A 233 22.39 38.97 -19.62
N VAL A 234 22.82 39.81 -18.68
CA VAL A 234 22.26 39.88 -17.33
C VAL A 234 21.39 41.13 -17.28
N SER A 235 20.09 40.97 -17.02
CA SER A 235 19.15 42.08 -16.92
C SER A 235 18.68 42.25 -15.47
N LEU A 236 18.83 43.45 -14.93
CA LEU A 236 18.36 43.84 -13.61
C LEU A 236 17.31 44.93 -13.80
N ASN A 237 16.04 44.60 -13.57
CA ASN A 237 14.92 45.53 -13.71
C ASN A 237 14.28 45.78 -12.35
N ALA A 238 14.54 46.95 -11.77
CA ALA A 238 13.99 47.37 -10.49
C ALA A 238 13.77 48.89 -10.50
N PRO A 239 12.85 49.43 -9.67
CA PRO A 239 12.66 50.87 -9.52
C PRO A 239 13.93 51.62 -9.10
N THR A 240 14.81 50.94 -8.35
CA THR A 240 16.12 51.48 -7.95
C THR A 240 17.11 50.32 -7.84
N LEU A 241 18.29 50.51 -8.39
CA LEU A 241 19.44 49.61 -8.22
C LEU A 241 20.52 50.36 -7.42
N SER A 242 20.77 49.96 -6.18
CA SER A 242 21.88 50.48 -5.36
C SER A 242 23.05 49.50 -5.40
N LEU A 243 24.25 50.02 -5.65
CA LEU A 243 25.51 49.26 -5.66
C LEU A 243 26.47 49.93 -4.68
N GLU A 244 26.68 49.29 -3.53
CA GLU A 244 27.54 49.81 -2.47
C GLU A 244 28.78 48.93 -2.34
N GLY A 245 29.95 49.55 -2.52
CA GLY A 245 31.24 48.87 -2.41
C GLY A 245 32.36 49.90 -2.49
N THR A 246 33.55 49.52 -2.01
CA THR A 246 34.74 50.37 -2.10
C THR A 246 35.16 50.64 -3.55
N THR A 247 34.82 49.75 -4.48
CA THR A 247 35.02 49.93 -5.91
C THR A 247 33.94 49.20 -6.69
N VAL A 248 33.29 49.91 -7.61
CA VAL A 248 32.40 49.32 -8.63
C VAL A 248 33.13 49.38 -9.96
N GLN A 249 33.59 48.25 -10.48
CA GLN A 249 34.26 48.17 -11.78
C GLN A 249 33.27 47.71 -12.85
N ILE A 250 33.06 48.53 -13.88
CA ILE A 250 32.25 48.20 -15.05
C ILE A 250 33.18 48.24 -16.25
N SER A 251 33.35 47.10 -16.90
CA SER A 251 34.22 46.96 -18.07
C SER A 251 33.47 46.28 -19.19
N GLY A 252 33.52 46.87 -20.38
CA GLY A 252 32.89 46.38 -21.59
C GLY A 252 33.34 47.22 -22.77
N ALA A 253 33.12 46.73 -23.99
CA ALA A 253 33.44 47.50 -25.19
C ALA A 253 32.68 48.85 -25.25
N THR A 254 31.52 48.94 -24.59
CA THR A 254 30.75 50.17 -24.44
C THR A 254 30.01 50.14 -23.09
N VAL A 255 30.03 51.25 -22.36
CA VAL A 255 29.26 51.46 -21.13
C VAL A 255 28.29 52.61 -21.37
N ASN A 256 27.01 52.31 -21.54
CA ASN A 256 25.96 53.31 -21.74
C ASN A 256 25.24 53.58 -20.42
N ILE A 257 25.21 54.85 -20.01
CA ILE A 257 24.46 55.32 -18.84
C ILE A 257 23.46 56.36 -19.33
N THR A 258 22.17 56.06 -19.22
CA THR A 258 21.09 56.96 -19.65
C THR A 258 20.06 57.08 -18.52
N GLY A 259 19.94 58.26 -17.91
CA GLY A 259 18.79 58.59 -17.08
C GLY A 259 17.65 59.07 -17.99
N GLY A 260 16.46 58.47 -17.92
CA GLY A 260 15.37 58.81 -18.84
C GLY A 260 15.10 60.33 -18.94
N ALA A 261 14.75 60.96 -17.81
CA ALA A 261 14.61 62.42 -17.67
C ALA A 261 15.59 63.02 -16.64
N GLY A 262 16.57 62.23 -16.20
CA GLY A 262 17.45 62.54 -15.07
C GLY A 262 18.87 62.86 -15.50
N ASP A 263 19.63 63.43 -14.57
CA ASP A 263 21.04 63.75 -14.72
C ASP A 263 21.93 62.57 -14.33
N CYS A 264 23.10 62.45 -14.95
CA CYS A 264 24.15 61.55 -14.50
C CYS A 264 25.12 62.34 -13.62
N ALA A 265 25.06 62.15 -12.30
CA ALA A 265 25.93 62.86 -11.38
C ALA A 265 27.10 61.98 -10.91
N ILE A 266 28.33 62.49 -10.98
CA ILE A 266 29.53 61.86 -10.41
C ILE A 266 30.04 62.77 -9.29
N MET A 267 30.13 62.24 -8.06
CA MET A 267 30.50 63.05 -6.87
C MET A 267 29.60 64.29 -6.69
N GLY A 268 28.32 64.18 -7.05
CA GLY A 268 27.36 65.30 -7.02
C GLY A 268 27.52 66.32 -8.15
N LYS A 269 28.43 66.11 -9.10
CA LYS A 269 28.61 66.95 -10.29
C LYS A 269 27.76 66.44 -11.44
N SER A 270 26.88 67.31 -11.92
CA SER A 270 25.99 67.06 -13.05
C SER A 270 26.75 66.85 -14.35
N LEU A 271 26.41 65.85 -15.14
CA LEU A 271 26.94 65.73 -16.50
C LEU A 271 26.21 66.67 -17.46
N VAL A 272 24.93 66.98 -17.21
CA VAL A 272 24.11 67.82 -18.10
C VAL A 272 24.32 69.32 -17.83
N ASN A 273 24.37 69.73 -16.57
CA ASN A 273 24.33 71.14 -16.17
C ASN A 273 25.69 71.69 -15.71
N HIS A 274 26.80 71.00 -15.98
CA HIS A 274 28.11 71.52 -15.58
C HIS A 274 28.56 72.70 -16.44
N THR A 275 29.30 73.61 -15.80
CA THR A 275 29.89 74.76 -16.45
C THR A 275 31.40 74.74 -16.30
N HIS A 276 32.09 75.21 -17.34
CA HIS A 276 33.53 75.45 -17.34
C HIS A 276 33.82 76.94 -17.39
N THR A 277 34.98 77.35 -16.89
CA THR A 277 35.51 78.69 -17.13
C THR A 277 36.72 78.62 -18.05
N CYS A 278 36.83 79.55 -18.99
CA CYS A 278 38.01 79.72 -19.85
C CYS A 278 38.44 81.20 -19.84
N ALA A 279 39.74 81.44 -19.89
CA ALA A 279 40.30 82.79 -19.87
C ALA A 279 40.20 83.50 -21.24
N ALA A 280 40.24 82.72 -22.33
CA ALA A 280 40.08 83.20 -23.71
C ALA A 280 39.68 82.03 -24.63
N PRO A 281 39.03 82.28 -25.79
CA PRO A 281 38.72 81.24 -26.78
C PRO A 281 39.97 80.42 -27.15
N GLY A 282 39.92 79.10 -26.95
CA GLY A 282 41.04 78.19 -27.23
C GLY A 282 42.01 77.93 -26.06
N SER A 283 41.82 78.57 -24.90
CA SER A 283 42.61 78.27 -23.68
C SER A 283 42.08 77.02 -22.96
N PRO A 284 42.92 76.27 -22.22
CA PRO A 284 42.48 75.17 -21.38
C PRO A 284 41.37 75.62 -20.41
N THR A 285 40.32 74.79 -20.28
CA THR A 285 39.20 75.03 -19.37
C THR A 285 39.50 74.52 -17.97
N THR A 286 38.87 75.12 -16.94
CA THR A 286 38.89 74.55 -15.59
C THR A 286 38.17 73.21 -15.52
N PRO A 287 38.43 72.36 -14.51
CA PRO A 287 37.53 71.26 -14.18
C PRO A 287 36.08 71.74 -14.03
N PRO A 288 35.08 70.86 -14.23
CA PRO A 288 33.68 71.19 -14.00
C PRO A 288 33.48 71.81 -12.61
N LEU A 289 32.81 72.96 -12.54
CA LEU A 289 32.57 73.70 -11.30
C LEU A 289 31.65 72.99 -10.31
#